data_AF-A0A955SQ66-F1
#
_entry.id   AF-A0A955SQ66-F1
#
_cell.length_a   1.000
_cell.length_b   1.000
_cell.length_c   1.000
_cell.angle_alpha   90.00
_cell.angle_beta   90.00
_cell.angle_gamma   90.00
#
_symmetry.space_group_name_H-M   'P 1'
#
loop_
_entity.id
_entity.type
_entity.pdbx_description
1 polymer ?
#
loop_
_entity_poly.entity_id
_entity_poly.type
_entity_poly.pdbx_seq_one_letter_code
_entity_poly.pdbx_strand_id
1 'polypeptide(L)' 'MKLAERISRIDSSGIRKVFALAAEMKDPCNLSIGQPHFDVPDPIKEVGVEAIKAGKNRYTQTGG' A
#
# COMPACT_ATOMS: atom_id res chain seq x y z
N MET A 1 19.13 21.17 -4.47
CA MET A 1 17.70 21.09 -4.84
C MET A 1 16.89 21.68 -3.68
N LYS A 2 16.05 22.70 -3.90
CA LYS A 2 15.28 23.36 -2.83
C LYS A 2 13.86 22.76 -2.78
N LEU A 3 13.47 22.19 -1.65
CA LEU A 3 12.12 21.66 -1.42
C LEU A 3 11.16 22.79 -1.02
N ALA A 4 9.85 22.56 -1.21
CA ALA A 4 8.81 23.48 -0.76
C ALA A 4 8.75 23.54 0.77
N GLU A 5 8.54 24.74 1.35
CA GLU A 5 8.57 24.95 2.80
C GLU A 5 7.58 24.06 3.56
N ARG A 6 6.38 23.82 3.01
CA ARG A 6 5.36 22.96 3.65
C ARG A 6 5.84 21.54 3.96
N ILE A 7 6.84 21.04 3.23
CA ILE A 7 7.39 19.69 3.46
C ILE A 7 8.10 19.62 4.82
N SER A 8 8.70 20.72 5.30
CA SER A 8 9.36 20.72 6.62
C SER A 8 8.37 20.61 7.79
N ARG A 9 7.07 20.81 7.53
CA ARG A 9 6.00 20.70 8.52
C ARG A 9 5.46 19.28 8.66
N ILE A 10 5.92 18.34 7.82
CA ILE A 10 5.51 16.95 7.84
C ILE A 10 6.63 16.13 8.48
N ASP A 11 6.34 15.49 9.61
CA ASP A 11 7.26 14.52 10.20
C ASP A 11 7.13 13.16 9.51
N SER A 12 8.20 12.38 9.61
CA SER A 12 8.25 10.96 9.33
C SER A 12 7.14 10.20 10.07
N SER A 13 6.44 9.33 9.34
CA SER A 13 5.36 8.50 9.92
C SER A 13 5.91 7.56 10.99
N GLY A 14 5.44 7.72 12.24
CA GLY A 14 5.77 6.81 13.35
C GLY A 14 5.38 5.36 13.05
N ILE A 15 4.25 5.15 12.37
CA ILE A 15 3.81 3.81 11.92
C ILE A 15 4.84 3.20 10.98
N ARG A 16 5.38 3.97 10.02
CA ARG A 16 6.44 3.47 9.12
C ARG A 16 7.72 3.10 9.86
N LYS A 17 8.09 3.86 10.89
CA LYS A 17 9.27 3.55 11.74
C LYS A 17 9.07 2.24 12.50
N VAL A 18 7.92 2.07 13.14
CA VAL A 18 7.58 0.83 13.87
C VAL A 18 7.49 -0.37 12.92
N PHE A 19 6.93 -0.18 11.72
CA PHE A 19 6.86 -1.21 10.69
C PHE A 19 8.25 -1.67 10.23
N ALA A 20 9.16 -0.73 9.97
CA ALA A 20 10.54 -1.05 9.58
C ALA A 20 11.27 -1.82 10.69
N LEU A 21 11.10 -1.43 11.95
CA LEU A 21 11.67 -2.14 13.09
C LEU A 21 11.09 -3.55 13.23
N ALA A 22 9.76 -3.70 13.12
CA ALA A 22 9.08 -4.99 13.24
C ALA A 22 9.50 -5.98 12.13
N ALA A 23 9.87 -5.49 10.95
CA ALA A 23 10.36 -6.32 9.85
C ALA A 23 11.71 -7.00 10.17
N GLU A 24 12.51 -6.45 11.07
CA GLU A 24 13.79 -7.02 11.51
C GLU A 24 13.64 -7.95 12.74
N MET A 25 12.46 -7.98 13.37
CA MET A 25 12.20 -8.80 14.55
C MET A 25 11.93 -10.27 14.17
N LYS A 26 12.43 -11.19 14.98
CA LYS A 26 12.13 -12.62 14.83
C LYS A 26 10.82 -12.95 15.56
N ASP A 27 9.83 -13.42 14.81
CA ASP A 27 8.50 -13.82 15.31
C ASP A 27 7.72 -12.74 16.10
N PRO A 28 7.47 -11.54 15.51
CA PRO A 28 6.74 -10.49 16.20
C PRO A 28 5.22 -10.75 16.20
N CYS A 29 4.57 -10.53 17.35
CA CYS A 29 3.10 -10.42 17.38
C CYS A 29 2.69 -9.05 16.83
N ASN A 30 2.03 -9.05 15.67
CA ASN A 30 1.68 -7.84 14.94
C ASN A 30 0.25 -7.38 15.21
N LEU A 31 0.11 -6.30 15.99
CA LEU A 31 -1.17 -5.63 16.28
C LEU A 31 -1.23 -4.21 15.71
N SER A 32 -0.26 -3.83 14.86
CA SER A 32 -0.07 -2.46 14.39
C SER A 32 -0.55 -2.21 12.96
N ILE A 33 -0.83 -3.26 12.20
CA ILE A 33 -1.23 -3.15 10.79
C ILE A 33 -2.75 -3.30 10.66
N GLY A 34 -3.38 -2.31 10.02
CA GLY A 34 -4.81 -2.36 9.64
C GLY A 34 -5.09 -3.19 8.38
N GLN A 35 -4.29 -4.24 8.12
CA GLN A 35 -4.46 -5.13 6.98
C GLN A 35 -5.41 -6.26 7.37
N PRO A 36 -6.41 -6.59 6.54
CA PRO A 36 -7.25 -7.76 6.77
C PRO A 36 -6.43 -9.05 6.82
N HIS A 37 -6.84 -9.99 7.69
CA HIS A 37 -6.20 -11.30 7.83
C HIS A 37 -6.57 -12.29 6.71
N PHE A 38 -7.59 -11.95 5.91
CA PHE A 38 -8.10 -12.80 4.84
C PHE A 38 -7.60 -12.33 3.49
N ASP A 39 -7.51 -13.27 2.56
CA ASP A 39 -7.12 -13.01 1.18
C ASP A 39 -8.26 -12.35 0.39
N VAL A 40 -7.92 -11.74 -0.75
CA VAL A 40 -8.89 -11.21 -1.71
C VAL A 40 -9.74 -12.37 -2.25
N PRO A 41 -11.08 -12.23 -2.33
CA PRO A 41 -11.94 -13.26 -2.93
C PRO A 41 -11.56 -13.59 -4.38
N ASP A 42 -11.60 -14.87 -4.74
CA ASP A 42 -11.18 -15.35 -6.07
C ASP A 42 -11.91 -14.67 -7.24
N PRO A 43 -13.24 -14.40 -7.19
CA PRO A 43 -13.91 -13.68 -8.26
C PRO A 43 -13.31 -12.29 -8.54
N ILE A 44 -12.77 -11.61 -7.52
CA ILE A 44 -12.14 -10.30 -7.69
C ILE A 44 -10.75 -10.45 -8.33
N LYS A 45 -10.00 -11.48 -7.95
CA LYS A 45 -8.71 -11.80 -8.57
C LYS A 45 -8.87 -12.10 -10.06
N GLU A 46 -9.88 -12.90 -10.41
CA GLU A 46 -10.18 -13.26 -11.80
C GLU A 46 -10.47 -12.03 -12.67
N VAL A 47 -11.29 -11.09 -12.19
CA VAL A 47 -11.57 -9.84 -12.92
C VAL A 47 -10.29 -9.02 -13.14
N GLY A 48 -9.40 -8.95 -12.15
CA GLY A 48 -8.10 -8.29 -12.29
C GLY A 48 -7.22 -8.94 -13.36
N VAL A 49 -7.16 -10.28 -13.37
CA VAL A 49 -6.42 -11.06 -14.36
C VAL A 49 -6.98 -10.84 -15.76
N GLU A 50 -8.31 -10.87 -15.92
CA GLU A 50 -8.95 -10.66 -17.22
C GLU A 50 -8.77 -9.24 -17.73
N ALA A 51 -8.78 -8.22 -16.87
CA ALA A 51 -8.49 -6.84 -17.27
C ALA A 51 -7.07 -6.70 -17.85
N ILE A 52 -6.09 -7.38 -17.25
CA ILE A 52 -4.71 -7.42 -17.74
C ILE A 52 -4.65 -8.12 -19.11
N LYS A 53 -5.24 -9.32 -19.23
CA LYS A 53 -5.26 -10.07 -20.50
C LYS A 53 -5.97 -9.32 -21.62
N ALA A 54 -7.03 -8.58 -21.30
CA ALA A 54 -7.79 -7.77 -22.24
C ALA A 54 -7.11 -6.44 -22.63
N GLY A 55 -5.87 -6.18 -22.16
CA GLY A 55 -5.10 -4.99 -22.51
C GLY A 55 -5.69 -3.70 -21.95
N LYS A 56 -6.37 -3.72 -20.79
CA LYS A 56 -6.90 -2.54 -20.10
C LYS A 56 -5.78 -1.74 -19.40
N ASN A 57 -4.80 -1.27 -20.16
CA ASN A 57 -3.56 -0.66 -19.66
C ASN A 57 -3.42 0.84 -20.03
N ARG A 58 -4.51 1.48 -20.47
CA ARG A 58 -4.54 2.91 -20.81
C ARG A 58 -4.97 3.74 -19.61
N TYR A 59 -4.75 5.05 -19.69
CA TYR A 59 -5.23 5.98 -18.69
C TYR A 59 -6.74 5.84 -18.47
N THR A 60 -7.13 5.81 -17.19
CA THR A 60 -8.51 5.92 -16.76
C THR A 60 -8.92 7.40 -16.68
N GLN A 61 -10.20 7.68 -16.47
CA GLN A 61 -10.63 9.03 -16.16
C GLN A 61 -10.11 9.43 -14.77
N THR A 62 -9.99 10.73 -14.51
CA THR A 62 -9.44 11.24 -13.24
C THR A 62 -10.22 10.77 -12.00
N GLY A 63 -11.52 10.46 -12.16
CA GLY A 63 -12.36 9.93 -11.08
C GLY A 63 -12.23 8.42 -10.84
N GLY A 64 -11.47 7.71 -11.67
CA GLY A 64 -11.56 6.25 -11.82
C GLY A 64 -12.28 5.86 -13.11
#